data_AF-A0A7K4C0D8-F1
#
_entry.id   AF-A0A7K4C0D8-F1
#
_cell.length_a   1.000
_cell.length_b   1.000
_cell.length_c   1.000
_cell.angle_alpha   90.00
_cell.angle_beta   90.00
_cell.angle_gamma   90.00
#
_symmetry.space_group_name_H-M   'P 1'
#
loop_
_entity.id
_entity.type
_entity.pdbx_description
1 polymer ?
#
loop_
_entity_poly.entity_id
_entity_poly.type
_entity_poly.pdbx_seq_one_letter_code
_entity_poly.pdbx_strand_id
1 'polypeptide(L)'
;MSSKSVNQNTVFLIAYFLVAYLVLWFLGGACLDPFSGGTCLSKEAISGVSNIPVLQLFLPLNPWHSLMYWFAPIAGMIISYFVLKWYNQYFETKFASSIFMFAILVFALIFGYFINLNWYYGEAAALNSRDGLKVGLYFCVTEVNPADCSAMVGKINQELINQAQSNNLTTIQQNIPVNFWAELKESIYLTFMLGAMIGWLPLFVKNFLESKK
;
A
#
# COMPACT_ATOMS: atom_id res chain seq x y z
N MET A 1 38.13 13.56 -2.60
CA MET A 1 36.75 13.79 -3.07
C MET A 1 36.33 15.20 -2.70
N SER A 2 35.99 16.04 -3.68
CA SER A 2 35.74 17.49 -3.50
C SER A 2 34.44 17.76 -2.75
N SER A 3 34.46 18.58 -1.69
CA SER A 3 33.27 18.91 -0.88
C SER A 3 32.16 19.60 -1.67
N LYS A 4 32.47 20.13 -2.86
CA LYS A 4 31.49 20.75 -3.77
C LYS A 4 30.49 19.74 -4.36
N SER A 5 30.88 18.48 -4.60
CA SER A 5 29.97 17.47 -5.17
C SER A 5 29.02 16.87 -4.13
N VAL A 6 29.42 16.86 -2.86
CA VAL A 6 28.56 16.39 -1.74
C VAL A 6 27.40 17.36 -1.53
N ASN A 7 27.67 18.68 -1.61
CA ASN A 7 26.66 19.70 -1.33
C ASN A 7 25.54 19.76 -2.38
N GLN A 8 25.87 19.61 -3.67
CA GLN A 8 24.87 19.61 -4.75
C GLN A 8 23.96 18.39 -4.74
N ASN A 9 24.48 17.21 -4.42
CA ASN A 9 23.69 15.98 -4.31
C ASN A 9 22.70 16.05 -3.14
N THR A 10 23.12 16.62 -2.00
CA THR A 10 22.24 16.77 -0.83
C THR A 10 21.11 17.77 -1.10
N VAL A 11 21.40 18.91 -1.72
CA VAL A 11 20.37 19.90 -2.09
C VAL A 11 19.37 19.32 -3.08
N PHE A 12 19.83 18.58 -4.10
CA PHE A 12 18.95 17.91 -5.06
C PHE A 12 18.07 16.86 -4.39
N LEU A 13 18.62 16.05 -3.48
CA LEU A 13 17.86 15.05 -2.70
C LEU A 13 16.80 15.72 -1.81
N ILE A 14 17.13 16.83 -1.16
CA ILE A 14 16.17 17.57 -0.32
C ILE A 14 15.06 18.17 -1.17
N ALA A 15 15.40 18.80 -2.30
CA ALA A 15 14.39 19.36 -3.22
C ALA A 15 13.49 18.27 -3.80
N TYR A 16 14.07 17.15 -4.22
CA TYR A 16 13.32 15.98 -4.69
C TYR A 16 12.39 15.44 -3.60
N PHE A 17 12.88 15.33 -2.37
CA PHE A 17 12.09 14.90 -1.23
C PHE A 17 10.89 15.83 -0.98
N LEU A 18 11.11 17.14 -0.95
CA LEU A 18 10.05 18.12 -0.75
C LEU A 18 8.99 18.06 -1.87
N VAL A 19 9.43 17.95 -3.13
CA VAL A 19 8.51 17.87 -4.28
C VAL A 19 7.73 16.57 -4.26
N ALA A 20 8.40 15.43 -4.05
CA ALA A 20 7.74 14.14 -3.99
C ALA A 20 6.76 14.04 -2.81
N TYR A 21 7.13 14.62 -1.67
CA TYR A 21 6.28 14.75 -0.52
C TYR A 21 5.02 15.57 -0.83
N LEU A 22 5.17 16.74 -1.47
CA LEU A 22 4.02 17.56 -1.88
C LEU A 22 3.10 16.82 -2.84
N VAL A 23 3.66 16.09 -3.82
CA VAL A 23 2.86 15.27 -4.75
C VAL A 23 2.08 14.20 -3.99
N LEU A 24 2.72 13.45 -3.09
CA LEU A 24 2.04 12.44 -2.28
C LEU A 24 0.99 13.03 -1.35
N TRP A 25 1.27 14.20 -0.75
CA TRP A 25 0.32 14.93 0.09
C TRP A 25 -0.91 15.39 -0.71
N PHE A 26 -0.72 15.88 -1.94
CA PHE A 26 -1.83 16.19 -2.85
C PHE A 26 -2.64 14.94 -3.22
N LEU A 27 -1.98 13.82 -3.48
CA LEU A 27 -2.66 12.55 -3.78
C LEU A 27 -3.43 12.00 -2.57
N GLY A 28 -2.89 12.13 -1.36
CA GLY A 28 -3.52 11.77 -0.08
C GLY A 28 -4.59 12.76 0.40
N GLY A 29 -4.99 13.69 -0.46
CA GLY A 29 -6.14 14.54 -0.25
C GLY A 29 -5.88 15.94 0.30
N ALA A 30 -4.61 16.32 0.47
CA ALA A 30 -4.19 17.66 0.87
C ALA A 30 -4.92 18.16 2.13
N CYS A 31 -5.01 17.31 3.16
CA CYS A 31 -5.57 17.67 4.46
C CYS A 31 -4.67 18.68 5.18
N LEU A 32 -5.27 19.81 5.57
CA LEU A 32 -4.61 20.88 6.32
C LEU A 32 -4.43 20.53 7.80
N ASP A 33 -5.35 19.76 8.38
CA ASP A 33 -5.23 19.23 9.74
C ASP A 33 -4.86 17.73 9.70
N PRO A 34 -3.60 17.37 10.00
CA PRO A 34 -3.15 15.98 10.01
C PRO A 34 -3.57 15.21 11.27
N PHE A 35 -4.13 15.86 12.29
CA PHE A 35 -4.56 15.23 13.55
C PHE A 35 -6.02 14.80 13.55
N SER A 36 -6.89 15.57 12.89
CA SER A 36 -8.32 15.24 12.77
C SER A 36 -8.73 14.77 11.36
N GLY A 37 -7.86 14.97 10.36
CA GLY A 37 -8.23 14.81 8.94
C GLY A 37 -9.38 15.73 8.50
N GLY A 38 -9.59 16.83 9.24
CA GLY A 38 -10.51 17.90 8.89
C GLY A 38 -9.92 18.82 7.82
N THR A 39 -10.80 19.49 7.06
CA THR A 39 -10.42 20.49 6.03
C THR A 39 -9.43 19.97 4.99
N CYS A 40 -9.79 18.87 4.31
CA CYS A 40 -9.05 18.36 3.16
C CYS A 40 -9.47 19.07 1.88
N LEU A 41 -8.49 19.68 1.18
CA LEU A 41 -8.71 20.39 -0.07
C LEU A 41 -9.26 19.48 -1.19
N SER A 42 -9.03 18.16 -1.11
CA SER A 42 -9.38 17.23 -2.19
C SER A 42 -10.80 16.69 -2.20
N LYS A 43 -11.54 16.80 -1.08
CA LYS A 43 -12.83 16.08 -0.93
C LYS A 43 -13.82 16.45 -2.04
N GLU A 44 -13.73 17.68 -2.55
CA GLU A 44 -14.55 18.17 -3.67
C GLU A 44 -13.76 18.30 -4.99
N ALA A 45 -12.50 18.74 -4.94
CA ALA A 45 -11.71 19.06 -6.13
C ALA A 45 -11.29 17.85 -6.98
N ILE A 46 -11.22 16.65 -6.38
CA ILE A 46 -10.73 15.43 -7.06
C ILE A 46 -11.85 14.38 -7.21
N SER A 47 -13.09 14.72 -6.82
CA SER A 47 -14.26 13.83 -6.94
C SER A 47 -14.55 13.37 -8.38
N GLY A 48 -14.17 14.19 -9.37
CA GLY A 48 -14.27 13.85 -10.80
C GLY A 48 -13.19 12.90 -11.33
N VAL A 49 -12.06 12.72 -10.62
CA VAL A 49 -10.93 11.85 -11.01
C VAL A 49 -10.89 10.55 -10.20
N SER A 50 -11.57 10.49 -9.03
CA SER A 50 -12.35 9.29 -8.68
C SER A 50 -13.38 9.00 -9.80
N ASN A 51 -14.35 8.12 -9.78
CA ASN A 51 -15.17 7.77 -10.98
C ASN A 51 -14.43 7.16 -12.18
N ILE A 52 -13.14 7.44 -12.46
CA ILE A 52 -12.35 6.70 -13.46
C ILE A 52 -11.75 5.47 -12.76
N PRO A 53 -12.24 4.24 -13.02
CA PRO A 53 -11.90 3.06 -12.22
C PRO A 53 -10.41 2.71 -12.26
N VAL A 54 -9.76 2.97 -13.40
CA VAL A 54 -8.32 2.72 -13.59
C VAL A 54 -7.47 3.73 -12.83
N LEU A 55 -7.85 5.02 -12.79
CA LEU A 55 -7.12 6.01 -12.02
C LEU A 55 -7.32 5.79 -10.51
N GLN A 56 -8.50 5.33 -10.11
CA GLN A 56 -8.76 4.91 -8.73
C GLN A 56 -7.91 3.71 -8.30
N LEU A 57 -7.42 2.87 -9.22
CA LEU A 57 -6.50 1.76 -8.91
C LEU A 57 -5.09 2.23 -8.57
N PHE A 58 -4.65 3.37 -9.12
CA PHE A 58 -3.28 3.88 -8.96
C PHE A 58 -3.16 5.11 -8.06
N LEU A 59 -4.26 5.82 -7.79
CA LEU A 59 -4.30 7.05 -7.00
C LEU A 59 -5.31 6.90 -5.85
N PRO A 60 -4.85 6.62 -4.61
CA PRO A 60 -5.73 6.52 -3.45
C PRO A 60 -6.14 7.94 -3.01
N LEU A 61 -7.23 8.46 -3.57
CA LEU A 61 -7.73 9.82 -3.32
C LEU A 61 -8.50 10.00 -2.01
N ASN A 62 -8.42 9.03 -1.08
CA ASN A 62 -9.10 9.12 0.20
C ASN A 62 -8.29 9.98 1.19
N PRO A 63 -8.94 10.85 1.98
CA PRO A 63 -8.28 11.68 2.97
C PRO A 63 -7.57 10.83 4.03
N TRP A 64 -6.31 11.16 4.28
CA TRP A 64 -5.47 10.46 5.26
C TRP A 64 -5.70 11.01 6.67
N HIS A 65 -6.42 10.26 7.51
CA HIS A 65 -6.91 10.71 8.81
C HIS A 65 -5.93 10.55 9.99
N SER A 66 -4.61 10.52 9.76
CA SER A 66 -3.62 10.42 10.84
C SER A 66 -2.22 10.88 10.40
N LEU A 67 -1.46 11.44 11.34
CA LEU A 67 -0.03 11.73 11.19
C LEU A 67 0.77 10.53 10.68
N MET A 68 0.36 9.30 11.00
CA MET A 68 1.04 8.11 10.51
C MET A 68 1.01 8.01 8.98
N TYR A 69 -0.08 8.39 8.33
CA TYR A 69 -0.16 8.44 6.86
C TYR A 69 0.69 9.57 6.27
N TRP A 70 0.98 10.61 7.05
CA TRP A 70 1.90 11.69 6.69
C TRP A 70 3.36 11.22 6.73
N PHE A 71 3.75 10.49 7.79
CA PHE A 71 5.13 10.05 7.99
C PHE A 71 5.47 8.74 7.26
N ALA A 72 4.51 7.86 7.03
CA ALA A 72 4.72 6.59 6.32
C ALA A 72 5.38 6.72 4.95
N PRO A 73 4.93 7.61 4.02
CA PRO A 73 5.60 7.78 2.74
C PRO A 73 7.01 8.35 2.88
N ILE A 74 7.23 9.26 3.84
CA ILE A 74 8.56 9.81 4.14
C ILE A 74 9.50 8.70 4.59
N ALA A 75 9.06 7.89 5.55
CA ALA A 75 9.81 6.76 6.08
C ALA A 75 10.12 5.74 4.98
N GLY A 76 9.11 5.37 4.17
CA GLY A 76 9.28 4.46 3.05
C GLY A 76 10.31 4.96 2.04
N MET A 77 10.27 6.25 1.70
CA MET A 77 11.21 6.86 0.77
C MET A 77 12.65 6.86 1.30
N ILE A 78 12.84 7.32 2.54
CA ILE A 78 14.16 7.37 3.19
C ILE A 78 14.74 5.96 3.30
N ILE A 79 13.97 5.02 3.86
CA ILE A 79 14.41 3.64 4.07
C ILE A 79 14.76 2.99 2.73
N SER A 80 13.87 3.07 1.73
CA SER A 80 14.12 2.50 0.41
C SER A 80 15.37 3.08 -0.24
N TYR A 81 15.50 4.40 -0.30
CA TYR A 81 16.65 5.04 -0.93
C TYR A 81 17.98 4.59 -0.30
N PHE A 82 18.09 4.61 1.03
CA PHE A 82 19.32 4.22 1.72
C PHE A 82 19.59 2.73 1.64
N VAL A 83 18.57 1.87 1.81
CA VAL A 83 18.71 0.41 1.75
C VAL A 83 19.09 -0.05 0.35
N LEU A 84 18.42 0.45 -0.69
CA LEU A 84 18.69 0.07 -2.08
C LEU A 84 20.06 0.59 -2.55
N LYS A 85 20.44 1.80 -2.12
CA LYS A 85 21.78 2.34 -2.38
C LYS A 85 22.86 1.50 -1.69
N TRP A 86 22.66 1.17 -0.41
CA TRP A 86 23.55 0.30 0.35
C TRP A 86 23.67 -1.08 -0.32
N TYR A 87 22.56 -1.67 -0.75
CA TYR A 87 22.56 -2.97 -1.45
C TYR A 87 23.43 -2.95 -2.71
N ASN A 88 23.25 -1.95 -3.57
CA ASN A 88 24.07 -1.80 -4.78
C ASN A 88 25.55 -1.61 -4.46
N GLN A 89 25.88 -0.86 -3.39
CA GLN A 89 27.26 -0.64 -2.96
C GLN A 89 27.90 -1.89 -2.36
N TYR A 90 27.16 -2.62 -1.54
CA TYR A 90 27.65 -3.80 -0.82
C TYR A 90 27.85 -4.99 -1.75
N PHE A 91 26.92 -5.22 -2.68
CA PHE A 91 27.01 -6.32 -3.65
C PHE A 91 27.63 -5.91 -4.99
N GLU A 92 28.18 -4.68 -5.09
CA GLU A 92 28.79 -4.12 -6.31
C GLU A 92 27.92 -4.31 -7.57
N THR A 93 26.61 -4.12 -7.41
CA THR A 93 25.59 -4.42 -8.43
C THR A 93 24.75 -3.19 -8.78
N LYS A 94 24.09 -3.24 -9.93
CA LYS A 94 23.10 -2.24 -10.38
C LYS A 94 21.66 -2.74 -10.25
N PHE A 95 21.46 -3.92 -9.66
CA PHE A 95 20.16 -4.57 -9.57
C PHE A 95 19.10 -3.68 -8.91
N ALA A 96 19.42 -3.03 -7.79
CA ALA A 96 18.48 -2.17 -7.08
C ALA A 96 18.16 -0.86 -7.83
N SER A 97 18.98 -0.51 -8.83
CA SER A 97 18.74 0.62 -9.76
C SER A 97 18.06 0.19 -11.06
N SER A 98 17.66 -1.08 -11.19
CA SER A 98 17.02 -1.60 -12.40
C SER A 98 15.49 -1.53 -12.32
N ILE A 99 14.82 -1.64 -13.46
CA ILE A 99 13.35 -1.71 -13.53
C ILE A 99 12.79 -2.97 -12.82
N PHE A 100 13.59 -4.04 -12.71
CA PHE A 100 13.19 -5.24 -11.97
C PHE A 100 12.97 -4.95 -10.48
N MET A 101 13.69 -4.00 -9.90
CA MET A 101 13.48 -3.59 -8.51
C MET A 101 12.10 -2.93 -8.33
N PHE A 102 11.62 -2.17 -9.31
CA PHE A 102 10.26 -1.63 -9.28
C PHE A 102 9.21 -2.75 -9.26
N ALA A 103 9.37 -3.78 -10.10
CA ALA A 103 8.48 -4.94 -10.09
C ALA A 103 8.50 -5.66 -8.72
N ILE A 104 9.66 -5.77 -8.08
CA ILE A 104 9.80 -6.33 -6.72
C ILE A 104 9.07 -5.46 -5.69
N LEU A 105 9.18 -4.13 -5.78
CA LEU A 105 8.46 -3.22 -4.87
C LEU A 105 6.94 -3.32 -5.06
N VAL A 106 6.45 -3.47 -6.29
CA VAL A 106 5.02 -3.72 -6.57
C VAL A 106 4.58 -5.07 -6.02
N PHE A 107 5.38 -6.12 -6.20
CA PHE A 107 5.10 -7.43 -5.64
C PHE A 107 5.08 -7.39 -4.10
N ALA A 108 6.05 -6.70 -3.48
CA ALA A 108 6.09 -6.50 -2.04
C ALA A 108 4.86 -5.74 -1.54
N LEU A 109 4.40 -4.72 -2.27
CA LEU A 109 3.16 -4.00 -1.95
C LEU A 109 1.96 -4.94 -1.89
N ILE A 110 1.76 -5.79 -2.90
CA ILE A 110 0.61 -6.69 -2.94
C ILE A 110 0.77 -7.77 -1.87
N PHE A 111 1.90 -8.47 -1.86
CA PHE A 111 2.13 -9.62 -1.00
C PHE A 111 2.25 -9.25 0.49
N GLY A 112 2.98 -8.19 0.81
CA GLY A 112 3.10 -7.70 2.17
C GLY A 112 1.78 -7.20 2.75
N TYR A 113 0.92 -6.63 1.89
CA TYR A 113 -0.43 -6.27 2.30
C TYR A 113 -1.29 -7.51 2.62
N PHE A 114 -1.24 -8.55 1.77
CA PHE A 114 -1.89 -9.83 2.07
C PHE A 114 -1.42 -10.42 3.40
N ILE A 115 -0.11 -10.41 3.69
CA ILE A 115 0.43 -10.89 4.98
C ILE A 115 -0.11 -10.05 6.14
N ASN A 116 -0.07 -8.72 6.02
CA ASN A 116 -0.52 -7.81 7.08
C ASN A 116 -1.99 -8.07 7.44
N LEU A 117 -2.86 -8.16 6.43
CA LEU A 117 -4.27 -8.46 6.64
C LEU A 117 -4.50 -9.84 7.24
N ASN A 118 -3.84 -10.88 6.72
CA ASN A 118 -3.98 -12.23 7.27
C ASN A 118 -3.51 -12.30 8.72
N TRP A 119 -2.50 -11.52 9.11
CA TRP A 119 -2.08 -11.42 10.49
C TRP A 119 -3.14 -10.71 11.33
N TYR A 120 -3.55 -9.50 10.95
CA TYR A 120 -4.45 -8.67 11.75
C TYR A 120 -5.86 -9.26 11.86
N TYR A 121 -6.44 -9.67 10.74
CA TYR A 121 -7.74 -10.30 10.73
C TYR A 121 -7.67 -11.76 11.17
N GLY A 122 -6.54 -12.46 11.00
CA GLY A 122 -6.35 -13.81 11.53
C GLY A 122 -6.28 -13.81 13.06
N GLU A 123 -5.62 -12.83 13.66
CA GLU A 123 -5.63 -12.61 15.11
C GLU A 123 -7.03 -12.18 15.61
N ALA A 124 -7.70 -11.25 14.91
CA ALA A 124 -9.06 -10.87 15.27
C ALA A 124 -10.07 -12.03 15.11
N ALA A 125 -9.87 -12.88 14.10
CA ALA A 125 -10.62 -14.10 13.85
C ALA A 125 -10.39 -15.14 14.96
N ALA A 126 -9.14 -15.34 15.38
CA ALA A 126 -8.79 -16.26 16.47
C ALA A 126 -9.35 -15.80 17.83
N LEU A 127 -9.37 -14.48 18.08
CA LEU A 127 -9.97 -13.91 19.29
C LEU A 127 -11.50 -14.05 19.34
N ASN A 128 -12.16 -14.12 18.18
CA ASN A 128 -13.62 -14.24 18.07
C ASN A 128 -14.09 -15.67 17.73
N SER A 129 -13.17 -16.61 17.49
CA SER A 129 -13.53 -18.00 17.22
C SER A 129 -14.07 -18.66 18.49
N ARG A 130 -15.29 -19.21 18.39
CA ARG A 130 -15.85 -20.12 19.40
C ARG A 130 -15.48 -21.56 19.04
N ASP A 131 -15.52 -22.48 20.01
CA ASP A 131 -15.33 -23.91 19.75
C ASP A 131 -16.22 -24.37 18.59
N GLY A 132 -15.59 -24.93 17.54
CA GLY A 132 -16.26 -25.39 16.33
C GLY A 132 -16.43 -24.36 15.20
N LEU A 133 -15.94 -23.12 15.34
CA LEU A 133 -16.00 -22.11 14.29
C LEU A 133 -14.59 -21.62 13.91
N LYS A 134 -14.16 -21.87 12.67
CA LYS A 134 -12.91 -21.32 12.12
C LYS A 134 -13.21 -20.15 11.22
N VAL A 135 -12.60 -19.01 11.50
CA VAL A 135 -12.80 -17.79 10.72
C VAL A 135 -11.59 -17.59 9.79
N GLY A 136 -11.85 -17.37 8.50
CA GLY A 136 -10.87 -17.07 7.47
C GLY A 136 -11.22 -15.79 6.72
N LEU A 137 -10.31 -15.30 5.89
CA LEU A 137 -10.54 -14.14 5.02
C LEU A 137 -10.91 -14.60 3.60
N TYR A 138 -11.87 -13.91 2.99
CA TYR A 138 -12.14 -14.02 1.56
C TYR A 138 -11.90 -12.68 0.87
N PHE A 139 -10.91 -12.67 -0.02
CA PHE A 139 -10.47 -11.48 -0.73
C PHE A 139 -11.28 -11.29 -2.01
N CYS A 140 -12.15 -10.29 -2.00
CA CYS A 140 -12.86 -9.82 -3.17
C CYS A 140 -11.94 -8.88 -3.95
N VAL A 141 -11.40 -9.37 -5.07
CA VAL A 141 -10.49 -8.61 -5.94
C VAL A 141 -11.24 -7.98 -7.12
N THR A 142 -12.37 -8.58 -7.51
CA THR A 142 -13.15 -8.20 -8.70
C THR A 142 -14.34 -7.31 -8.37
N GLU A 143 -14.86 -7.40 -7.15
CA GLU A 143 -16.06 -6.69 -6.71
C GLU A 143 -15.70 -5.24 -6.36
N VAL A 144 -16.12 -4.30 -7.20
CA VAL A 144 -15.85 -2.87 -7.01
C VAL A 144 -16.62 -2.32 -5.80
N ASN A 145 -17.85 -2.81 -5.56
CA ASN A 145 -18.67 -2.37 -4.43
C ASN A 145 -18.52 -3.30 -3.21
N PRO A 146 -18.32 -2.76 -1.99
CA PRO A 146 -18.27 -3.54 -0.75
C PRO A 146 -19.51 -4.40 -0.49
N ALA A 147 -20.69 -3.93 -0.93
CA ALA A 147 -21.95 -4.65 -0.77
C ALA A 147 -21.98 -5.96 -1.60
N ASP A 148 -21.43 -5.94 -2.81
CA ASP A 148 -21.40 -7.10 -3.70
C ASP A 148 -20.45 -8.17 -3.15
N CYS A 149 -19.29 -7.75 -2.63
CA CYS A 149 -18.36 -8.63 -1.90
C CYS A 149 -19.01 -9.30 -0.69
N SER A 150 -19.71 -8.50 0.14
CA SER A 150 -20.39 -9.01 1.33
C SER A 150 -21.50 -10.01 0.98
N ALA A 151 -22.28 -9.73 -0.08
CA ALA A 151 -23.32 -10.62 -0.56
C ALA A 151 -22.76 -11.95 -1.11
N MET A 152 -21.65 -11.90 -1.85
CA MET A 152 -20.98 -13.11 -2.36
C MET A 152 -20.47 -13.97 -1.21
N VAL A 153 -19.74 -13.39 -0.26
CA VAL A 153 -19.20 -14.13 0.88
C VAL A 153 -20.30 -14.65 1.80
N GLY A 154 -21.40 -13.91 1.94
CA GLY A 154 -22.61 -14.38 2.63
C GLY A 154 -23.17 -15.68 2.03
N LYS A 155 -23.25 -15.76 0.70
CA LYS A 155 -23.68 -16.99 -0.02
C LYS A 155 -22.71 -18.15 0.23
N ILE A 156 -21.41 -17.91 0.09
CA ILE A 156 -20.36 -18.92 0.32
C ILE A 156 -20.45 -19.46 1.76
N ASN A 157 -20.60 -18.59 2.75
CA ASN A 157 -20.72 -19.00 4.15
C ASN A 157 -21.97 -19.84 4.39
N GLN A 158 -23.10 -19.48 3.76
CA GLN A 158 -24.33 -20.24 3.90
C GLN A 158 -24.22 -21.64 3.28
N GLU A 159 -23.54 -21.76 2.13
CA GLU A 159 -23.22 -23.07 1.54
C GLU A 159 -22.31 -23.90 2.44
N LEU A 160 -21.26 -23.31 3.02
CA LEU A 160 -20.35 -23.98 3.94
C LEU A 160 -21.06 -24.45 5.22
N ILE A 161 -21.99 -23.64 5.76
CA ILE A 161 -22.82 -24.02 6.91
C ILE A 161 -23.72 -25.21 6.54
N ASN A 162 -24.39 -25.15 5.40
CA ASN A 162 -25.28 -26.23 4.95
C ASN A 162 -24.51 -27.53 4.74
N GLN A 163 -23.31 -27.47 4.13
CA GLN A 163 -22.43 -28.63 3.96
C GLN A 163 -21.92 -29.19 5.28
N ALA A 164 -21.56 -28.33 6.23
CA ALA A 164 -21.13 -28.76 7.55
C ALA A 164 -22.26 -29.47 8.31
N GLN A 165 -23.49 -28.96 8.21
CA GLN A 165 -24.69 -29.60 8.78
C GLN A 165 -25.03 -30.92 8.10
N SER A 166 -24.96 -31.00 6.76
CA SER A 166 -25.25 -32.23 6.04
C SER A 166 -24.21 -33.34 6.28
N ASN A 167 -22.96 -32.95 6.53
CA ASN A 167 -21.84 -33.87 6.72
C ASN A 167 -21.48 -34.10 8.21
N ASN A 168 -22.28 -33.59 9.16
CA ASN A 168 -22.02 -33.65 10.61
C ASN A 168 -20.59 -33.20 10.99
N LEU A 169 -20.09 -32.15 10.34
CA LEU A 169 -18.77 -31.61 10.66
C LEU A 169 -18.83 -30.84 11.99
N THR A 170 -17.87 -31.12 12.87
CA THR A 170 -17.73 -30.43 14.17
C THR A 170 -17.10 -29.05 14.05
N THR A 171 -16.56 -28.71 12.87
CA THR A 171 -15.94 -27.41 12.59
C THR A 171 -16.56 -26.79 11.34
N ILE A 172 -17.02 -25.56 11.46
CA ILE A 172 -17.56 -24.75 10.37
C ILE A 172 -16.54 -23.67 10.01
N GLN A 173 -16.15 -23.61 8.74
CA GLN A 173 -15.36 -22.51 8.22
C GLN A 173 -16.29 -21.35 7.83
N GLN A 174 -16.01 -20.15 8.34
CA GLN A 174 -16.65 -18.91 7.93
C GLN A 174 -15.62 -17.96 7.37
N ASN A 175 -15.96 -17.33 6.25
CA ASN A 175 -15.12 -16.35 5.61
C ASN A 175 -15.62 -14.93 5.91
N ILE A 176 -14.70 -14.01 6.18
CA ILE A 176 -14.98 -12.58 6.31
C ILE A 176 -14.71 -11.91 4.96
N PRO A 177 -15.67 -11.11 4.44
CA PRO A 177 -15.46 -10.37 3.20
C PRO A 177 -14.40 -9.28 3.39
N VAL A 178 -13.39 -9.28 2.52
CA VAL A 178 -12.38 -8.22 2.44
C VAL A 178 -12.43 -7.65 1.03
N ASN A 179 -12.87 -6.41 0.88
CA ASN A 179 -12.78 -5.69 -0.39
C ASN A 179 -11.34 -5.21 -0.59
N PHE A 180 -10.55 -6.01 -1.30
CA PHE A 180 -9.10 -5.86 -1.36
C PHE A 180 -8.66 -4.46 -1.80
N TRP A 181 -9.27 -3.91 -2.84
CA TRP A 181 -8.84 -2.63 -3.39
C TRP A 181 -9.23 -1.45 -2.52
N ALA A 182 -10.41 -1.47 -1.91
CA ALA A 182 -10.82 -0.42 -0.99
C ALA A 182 -9.92 -0.41 0.26
N GLU A 183 -9.70 -1.59 0.84
CA GLU A 183 -8.89 -1.78 2.04
C GLU A 183 -7.41 -1.46 1.78
N LEU A 184 -6.87 -1.82 0.61
CA LEU A 184 -5.48 -1.50 0.26
C LEU A 184 -5.28 0.02 0.14
N LYS A 185 -6.26 0.75 -0.39
CA LYS A 185 -6.20 2.21 -0.53
C LYS A 185 -6.18 2.93 0.79
N GLU A 186 -6.87 2.37 1.79
CA GLU A 186 -6.91 2.93 3.14
C GLU A 186 -5.74 2.45 4.00
N SER A 187 -4.92 1.53 3.49
CA SER A 187 -3.79 0.99 4.23
C SER A 187 -2.62 1.96 4.30
N ILE A 188 -2.11 2.17 5.51
CA ILE A 188 -0.81 2.83 5.73
C ILE A 188 0.32 2.13 4.96
N TYR A 189 0.20 0.83 4.73
CA TYR A 189 1.18 0.05 3.98
C TYR A 189 1.32 0.55 2.54
N LEU A 190 0.21 0.93 1.90
CA LEU A 190 0.24 1.53 0.57
C LEU A 190 1.03 2.84 0.58
N THR A 191 0.76 3.73 1.54
CA THR A 191 1.46 5.02 1.62
C THR A 191 2.96 4.85 1.84
N PHE A 192 3.36 3.90 2.68
CA PHE A 192 4.77 3.55 2.89
C PHE A 192 5.42 3.04 1.59
N MET A 193 4.76 2.11 0.89
CA MET A 193 5.30 1.52 -0.34
C MET A 193 5.36 2.50 -1.51
N LEU A 194 4.40 3.43 -1.61
CA LEU A 194 4.48 4.54 -2.57
C LEU A 194 5.70 5.41 -2.29
N GLY A 195 5.95 5.72 -1.01
CA GLY A 195 7.19 6.36 -0.57
C GLY A 195 8.43 5.58 -1.02
N ALA A 196 8.44 4.25 -0.81
CA ALA A 196 9.54 3.38 -1.20
C ALA A 196 9.82 3.38 -2.72
N MET A 197 8.78 3.38 -3.55
CA MET A 197 8.89 3.49 -5.01
C MET A 197 9.45 4.86 -5.44
N ILE A 198 9.05 5.94 -4.77
CA ILE A 198 9.63 7.26 -4.97
C ILE A 198 11.11 7.30 -4.56
N GLY A 199 11.48 6.63 -3.47
CA GLY A 199 12.87 6.54 -3.02
C GLY A 199 13.77 5.77 -4.00
N TRP A 200 13.20 4.83 -4.75
CA TRP A 200 13.90 4.10 -5.81
C TRP A 200 14.16 4.97 -7.06
N LEU A 201 13.25 5.87 -7.41
CA LEU A 201 13.28 6.60 -8.69
C LEU A 201 14.60 7.37 -8.96
N PRO A 202 15.22 8.10 -8.00
CA PRO A 202 16.50 8.76 -8.23
C PRO A 202 17.63 7.78 -8.56
N LEU A 203 17.63 6.59 -7.94
CA LEU A 203 18.63 5.55 -8.19
C LEU A 203 18.46 4.97 -9.60
N PHE A 204 17.22 4.79 -10.04
CA PHE A 204 16.89 4.36 -11.39
C PHE A 204 17.28 5.39 -12.45
N VAL A 205 16.84 6.65 -12.29
CA VAL A 205 17.11 7.73 -13.24
C VAL A 205 18.62 7.94 -13.40
N LYS A 206 19.38 7.94 -12.30
CA LYS A 206 20.84 8.08 -12.36
C LYS A 206 21.47 6.96 -13.20
N ASN A 207 21.12 5.70 -12.92
CA ASN A 207 21.68 4.56 -13.66
C ASN A 207 21.27 4.56 -15.13
N PHE A 208 20.02 4.93 -15.43
CA PHE A 208 19.53 5.06 -16.80
C PHE A 208 20.30 6.14 -17.58
N LEU A 209 20.53 7.31 -16.98
CA LEU A 209 21.33 8.37 -17.60
C LEU A 209 22.80 7.98 -17.79
N GLU A 210 23.39 7.26 -16.85
CA GLU A 210 24.76 6.74 -16.97
C GLU A 210 24.89 5.67 -18.07
N SER A 211 23.87 4.83 -18.29
CA SER A 211 23.88 3.82 -19.36
C SER A 211 23.76 4.40 -20.78
N LYS A 212 23.36 5.67 -20.91
CA LYS A 212 23.22 6.37 -22.20
C LYS A 212 24.45 7.19 -22.59
N LYS A 213 25.43 7.31 -21.69
CA LYS A 213 26.72 7.96 -21.96
C LYS A 213 27.73 6.91 -22.38
#